data_AF-A0A067SWI9-F1
#
_entry.id   AF-A0A067SWI9-F1
#
_cell.length_a   1.000
_cell.length_b   1.000
_cell.length_c   1.000
_cell.angle_alpha   90.00
_cell.angle_beta   90.00
_cell.angle_gamma   90.00
#
_symmetry.space_group_name_H-M   'P 1'
#
loop_
_entity.id
_entity.type
_entity.pdbx_description
1 polymer ?
#
loop_
_entity_poly.entity_id
_entity_poly.type
_entity_poly.pdbx_seq_one_letter_code
_entity_poly.pdbx_strand_id
1 'polypeptide(L)' 'GGFYGNILQAASIGGNEIIVKLLLKSGPDVNARGGFLDTALQAASAEGHEEIVKLLLANGA' A
#
# COMPACT_ATOMS: atom_id res chain seq x y z
N GLY A 1 0.75 14.27 5.54
CA GLY A 1 -0.38 14.03 6.45
C GLY A 1 -1.66 14.39 5.75
N GLY A 2 -2.40 13.39 5.30
CA GLY A 2 -3.74 13.49 4.69
C GLY A 2 -4.54 12.24 5.07
N PHE A 3 -5.77 12.10 4.58
CA PHE A 3 -6.71 11.00 4.92
C PHE A 3 -6.12 9.59 4.82
N TYR A 4 -5.17 9.39 3.90
CA TYR A 4 -4.35 8.19 3.77
C TYR A 4 -2.97 8.51 4.32
N GLY A 5 -2.61 7.95 5.48
CA GLY A 5 -1.44 8.35 6.25
C GLY A 5 -0.13 8.28 5.46
N ASN A 6 -0.07 7.48 4.40
CA ASN A 6 0.99 7.52 3.40
C ASN A 6 0.46 7.28 1.97
N ILE A 7 1.29 7.62 0.98
CA ILE A 7 0.94 7.52 -0.45
C ILE A 7 0.77 6.04 -0.89
N LEU A 8 1.50 5.11 -0.28
CA LEU A 8 1.42 3.68 -0.60
C LEU A 8 0.06 3.10 -0.21
N GLN A 9 -0.49 3.52 0.93
CA GLN A 9 -1.83 3.17 1.38
C GLN A 9 -2.89 3.71 0.42
N ALA A 10 -2.80 4.99 0.01
CA ALA A 10 -3.74 5.58 -0.95
C ALA A 10 -3.74 4.82 -2.29
N ALA A 11 -2.55 4.48 -2.80
CA ALA A 11 -2.39 3.70 -4.02
C ALA A 11 -2.95 2.27 -3.88
N SER A 12 -2.78 1.68 -2.69
CA SER A 12 -3.25 0.33 -2.36
C SER A 12 -4.77 0.25 -2.26
N ILE A 13 -5.43 1.24 -1.64
CA ILE A 13 -6.91 1.34 -1.63
C ILE A 13 -7.44 1.50 -3.04
N GLY A 14 -6.82 2.39 -3.82
CA GLY A 14 -7.25 2.69 -5.19
C GLY A 14 -6.99 1.59 -6.22
N GLY A 15 -6.41 0.45 -5.83
CA GLY A 15 -6.13 -0.65 -6.77
C GLY A 15 -5.07 -0.33 -7.84
N ASN A 16 -4.26 0.73 -7.65
CA ASN A 16 -3.33 1.21 -8.68
C ASN A 16 -1.99 0.48 -8.63
N GLU A 17 -1.94 -0.72 -9.20
CA GLU A 17 -0.72 -1.56 -9.24
C GLU A 17 0.53 -0.84 -9.76
N ILE A 18 0.39 -0.03 -10.82
CA ILE A 18 1.52 0.69 -11.43
C ILE A 18 2.13 1.65 -10.42
N ILE A 19 1.28 2.39 -9.70
CA ILE A 19 1.71 3.34 -8.69
C ILE A 19 2.33 2.60 -7.50
N VAL A 20 1.71 1.51 -7.05
CA VAL A 20 2.29 0.66 -5.99
C VAL A 20 3.68 0.15 -6.38
N LYS A 21 3.86 -0.40 -7.58
CA LYS A 21 5.17 -0.86 -8.08
C LYS A 21 6.19 0.27 -8.14
N LEU A 22 5.79 1.47 -8.58
CA LEU A 22 6.68 2.62 -8.65
C LEU A 22 7.13 3.05 -7.25
N LEU A 23 6.19 3.13 -6.30
CA LEU A 23 6.47 3.51 -4.93
C LEU A 23 7.40 2.49 -4.28
N LEU A 24 7.14 1.19 -4.40
CA LEU A 24 7.99 0.14 -3.83
C LEU A 24 9.43 0.21 -4.33
N LYS A 25 9.65 0.58 -5.60
CA LYS A 25 11.01 0.78 -6.14
C LYS A 25 11.78 1.94 -5.48
N SER A 26 11.08 2.92 -4.93
CA SER A 26 11.71 4.04 -4.21
C SER A 26 12.15 3.68 -2.80
N GLY A 27 11.97 2.43 -2.35
CA GLY A 27 12.33 1.95 -1.02
C GLY A 27 11.56 2.59 0.14
N PRO A 28 10.24 2.85 0.04
CA PRO A 28 9.46 3.32 1.17
C PRO A 28 9.42 2.26 2.26
N ASP A 29 9.18 2.70 3.49
CA ASP A 29 8.77 1.81 4.56
C ASP A 29 7.39 1.24 4.21
N VAL A 30 7.37 -0.01 3.75
CA VAL A 30 6.16 -0.71 3.29
C VAL A 30 5.17 -0.95 4.44
N ASN A 31 5.70 -0.97 5.67
CA ASN A 31 4.97 -1.12 6.93
C ASN A 31 4.63 0.23 7.57
N ALA A 32 4.88 1.34 6.87
CA ALA A 32 4.57 2.66 7.35
C ALA A 32 3.10 2.72 7.77
N ARG A 33 2.90 3.07 9.05
CA ARG A 33 1.56 3.16 9.63
C ARG A 33 0.95 4.52 9.37
N GLY A 34 -0.36 4.55 9.11
CA GLY A 34 -1.13 5.80 9.14
C GLY A 34 -2.45 5.74 8.39
N GLY A 35 -3.23 6.83 8.49
CA GLY A 35 -4.56 6.93 7.88
C GLY A 35 -5.57 6.03 8.59
N PHE A 36 -6.69 5.71 7.92
CA PHE A 36 -7.75 4.86 8.46
C PHE A 36 -7.38 3.36 8.49
N LEU A 37 -6.60 2.89 7.52
CA LEU A 37 -6.22 1.48 7.35
C LEU A 37 -4.74 1.34 7.71
N ASP A 38 -4.43 0.98 8.95
CA ASP A 38 -3.09 1.00 9.57
C ASP A 38 -1.92 0.86 8.59
N THR A 39 -1.91 -0.17 7.72
CA THR A 39 -0.89 -0.36 6.66
C THR A 39 -1.44 -0.41 5.23
N ALA A 40 -0.56 -0.26 4.25
CA ALA A 40 -0.88 -0.47 2.83
C ALA A 40 -1.40 -1.89 2.53
N LEU A 41 -0.89 -2.90 3.25
CA LEU A 41 -1.32 -4.30 3.11
C LEU A 41 -2.76 -4.49 3.56
N GLN A 42 -3.13 -3.90 4.71
CA GLN A 42 -4.51 -3.92 5.17
C GLN A 42 -5.44 -3.19 4.21
N ALA A 43 -5.00 -2.05 3.66
CA ALA A 43 -5.73 -1.31 2.64
C ALA A 43 -6.03 -2.15 1.40
N ALA A 44 -5.00 -2.78 0.81
CA ALA A 44 -5.18 -3.65 -0.36
C ALA A 44 -6.07 -4.85 -0.05
N SER A 45 -5.94 -5.43 1.16
CA SER A 45 -6.71 -6.60 1.59
C SER A 45 -8.19 -6.27 1.80
N ALA A 46 -8.50 -5.11 2.38
CA ALA A 46 -9.88 -4.68 2.63
C ALA A 46 -10.67 -4.46 1.34
N GLU A 47 -10.01 -3.98 0.29
CA GLU A 47 -10.61 -3.73 -1.03
C GLU A 47 -10.52 -4.93 -1.99
N GLY A 48 -9.84 -6.02 -1.60
CA GLY A 48 -9.72 -7.24 -2.40
C GLY A 48 -8.69 -7.18 -3.55
N HIS A 49 -7.71 -6.28 -3.48
CA HIS A 49 -6.68 -6.12 -4.52
C HIS A 49 -5.57 -7.17 -4.38
N GLU A 50 -5.85 -8.41 -4.80
CA GLU A 50 -4.95 -9.56 -4.62
C GLU A 50 -3.53 -9.35 -5.16
N GLU A 51 -3.38 -8.75 -6.34
CA GLU A 51 -2.05 -8.50 -6.92
C GLU A 51 -1.25 -7.47 -6.13
N ILE A 52 -1.91 -6.47 -5.55
CA ILE A 52 -1.27 -5.50 -4.67
C ILE A 52 -0.85 -6.16 -3.36
N VAL A 53 -1.69 -7.04 -2.79
CA VAL A 53 -1.33 -7.83 -1.61
C VAL A 53 -0.07 -8.66 -1.85
N LYS A 54 0.00 -9.37 -2.98
CA LYS A 54 1.19 -10.16 -3.35
C LYS A 54 2.44 -9.29 -3.49
N LEU A 55 2.32 -8.12 -4.12
CA LEU A 55 3.43 -7.18 -4.29
C LEU A 55 3.95 -6.65 -2.95
N LEU A 56 3.06 -6.27 -2.05
CA LEU A 56 3.41 -5.76 -0.72
C LEU A 56 4.10 -6.85 0.12
N LEU A 57 3.56 -8.07 0.14
CA LEU A 57 4.17 -9.23 0.82
C LEU A 57 5.57 -9.55 0.27
N ALA A 58 5.75 -9.51 -1.06
CA ALA A 58 7.05 -9.71 -1.69
C ALA A 58 8.09 -8.64 -1.32
N ASN A 59 7.65 -7.49 -0.81
CA ASN A 59 8.50 -6.38 -0.35
C ASN A 59 8.60 -6.30 1.18
N GLY A 60 8.14 -7.31 1.92
CA GLY A 60 8.32 -7.42 3.37
C GLY A 60 7.25 -6.68 4.20
N ALA A 61 6.06 -6.50 3.64
CA ALA A 61 4.87 -6.05 4.38
C ALA A 61 4.29 -7.15 5.28
#